data_AF-A0A0F0LYJ9-F1
#
_entry.id   AF-A0A0F0LYJ9-F1
#
_cell.length_a   1.000
_cell.length_b   1.000
_cell.length_c   1.000
_cell.angle_alpha   90.00
_cell.angle_beta   90.00
_cell.angle_gamma   90.00
#
_symmetry.space_group_name_H-M   'P 1'
#
loop_
_entity.id
_entity.type
_entity.pdbx_description
1 polymer ?
#
loop_
_entity_poly.entity_id
_entity_poly.type
_entity_poly.pdbx_seq_one_letter_code
_entity_poly.pdbx_strand_id
1 'polypeptide(L)'
;MTTVTDHEHPHRSGSRRRILLLSTLTTLLLAAGLLFATAAPAAAHDEIVSSSPEAGSTVSVVPEEISLTFSGEILTDFSAVIIEVVAPDGQNIASGDPVIDGTTVTQAVTPGQAGVYTVRWRVVSSDGHPISNEYQYTVEAVTVPTSAPTPEATEEQTPDPSPTSAANTSGEVHNGPSGGGELLPVLAVLSGVIVLGGALVVVLMVARERRRRDRAAAAAAAADGGTADDQQQKENPS
;
A
#
# COMPACT_ATOMS: atom_id res chain seq x y z
N MET A 1 -13.49 -38.19 -78.04
CA MET A 1 -14.38 -37.06 -77.71
C MET A 1 -14.24 -36.82 -76.21
N THR A 2 -13.49 -35.79 -75.86
CA THR A 2 -13.04 -35.40 -74.53
C THR A 2 -14.04 -34.46 -73.87
N THR A 3 -14.33 -34.65 -72.59
CA THR A 3 -14.60 -33.54 -71.66
C THR A 3 -14.12 -33.92 -70.26
N VAL A 4 -13.05 -33.24 -69.85
CA VAL A 4 -12.58 -33.09 -68.48
C VAL A 4 -13.55 -32.14 -67.78
N THR A 5 -14.08 -32.53 -66.63
CA THR A 5 -14.84 -31.61 -65.76
C THR A 5 -13.91 -31.15 -64.65
N ASP A 6 -13.64 -29.85 -64.68
CA ASP A 6 -12.78 -29.10 -63.75
C ASP A 6 -13.40 -29.00 -62.35
N HIS A 7 -12.56 -28.94 -61.32
CA HIS A 7 -12.92 -28.99 -59.91
C HIS A 7 -12.64 -27.62 -59.26
N GLU A 8 -13.65 -26.75 -59.21
CA GLU A 8 -13.50 -25.45 -58.54
C GLU A 8 -13.43 -25.62 -57.01
N HIS A 9 -12.30 -25.19 -56.43
CA HIS A 9 -12.11 -25.06 -54.98
C HIS A 9 -12.58 -23.68 -54.50
N PRO A 10 -13.54 -23.58 -53.55
CA PRO A 10 -13.92 -22.28 -53.01
C PRO A 10 -12.85 -21.69 -52.07
N HIS A 11 -12.56 -20.41 -52.30
CA HIS A 11 -11.56 -19.59 -51.61
C HIS A 11 -11.73 -19.51 -50.08
N ARG A 12 -10.71 -20.00 -49.35
CA ARG A 12 -10.52 -19.78 -47.89
C ARG A 12 -10.07 -18.34 -47.58
N SER A 13 -10.95 -17.35 -47.71
CA SER A 13 -10.61 -15.92 -47.44
C SER A 13 -10.95 -15.46 -46.00
N GLY A 14 -11.82 -16.16 -45.26
CA GLY A 14 -12.27 -15.73 -43.92
C GLY A 14 -11.25 -15.91 -42.79
N SER A 15 -10.27 -16.79 -42.96
CA SER A 15 -9.36 -17.21 -41.87
C SER A 15 -8.29 -16.16 -41.57
N ARG A 16 -7.79 -15.47 -42.59
CA ARG A 16 -6.68 -14.50 -42.44
C ARG A 16 -7.12 -13.25 -41.69
N ARG A 17 -8.32 -12.73 -41.96
CA ARG A 17 -8.89 -11.57 -41.24
C ARG A 17 -9.19 -11.89 -39.79
N ARG A 18 -9.67 -13.11 -39.50
CA ARG A 18 -9.91 -13.57 -38.12
C ARG A 18 -8.60 -13.70 -37.35
N ILE A 19 -7.57 -14.31 -37.94
CA ILE A 19 -6.25 -14.47 -37.31
C ILE A 19 -5.61 -13.11 -37.01
N LEU A 20 -5.71 -12.14 -37.92
CA LEU A 20 -5.17 -10.79 -37.70
C LEU A 20 -5.90 -10.05 -36.57
N LEU A 21 -7.24 -10.11 -36.52
CA LEU A 21 -8.04 -9.48 -35.46
C LEU A 21 -7.81 -10.11 -34.07
N LEU A 22 -7.62 -11.43 -34.03
CA LEU A 22 -7.27 -12.15 -32.80
C LEU A 22 -5.86 -11.75 -32.32
N SER A 23 -4.88 -11.67 -33.23
CA SER A 23 -3.51 -11.24 -32.89
C SER A 23 -3.47 -9.83 -32.31
N THR A 24 -4.18 -8.87 -32.91
CA THR A 24 -4.19 -7.49 -32.40
C THR A 24 -4.82 -7.38 -31.02
N LEU A 25 -5.87 -8.17 -30.75
CA LEU A 25 -6.52 -8.18 -29.44
C LEU A 25 -5.61 -8.77 -28.36
N THR A 26 -4.88 -9.84 -28.66
CA THR A 26 -3.94 -10.46 -27.72
C THR A 26 -2.79 -9.51 -27.39
N THR A 27 -2.22 -8.83 -28.39
CA THR A 27 -1.15 -7.84 -28.18
C THR A 27 -1.63 -6.67 -27.32
N LEU A 28 -2.85 -6.17 -27.55
CA LEU A 28 -3.41 -5.08 -26.75
C LEU A 28 -3.66 -5.51 -25.29
N LEU A 29 -4.16 -6.72 -25.07
CA LEU A 29 -4.37 -7.27 -23.72
C LEU A 29 -3.05 -7.50 -22.98
N LEU A 30 -2.01 -7.98 -23.67
CA LEU A 30 -0.70 -8.19 -23.08
C LEU A 30 -0.03 -6.85 -22.73
N ALA A 31 -0.14 -5.85 -23.59
CA ALA A 31 0.35 -4.50 -23.34
C ALA A 31 -0.38 -3.82 -22.17
N ALA A 32 -1.71 -3.95 -22.11
CA ALA A 32 -2.49 -3.45 -20.98
C ALA A 32 -2.12 -4.16 -19.67
N GLY A 33 -1.98 -5.49 -19.69
CA GLY A 33 -1.55 -6.28 -18.54
C GLY A 33 -0.17 -5.87 -18.03
N LEU A 34 0.78 -5.58 -18.93
CA LEU A 34 2.11 -5.12 -18.56
C LEU A 34 2.07 -3.72 -17.94
N LEU A 35 1.22 -2.82 -18.43
CA LEU A 35 0.98 -1.49 -17.85
C LEU A 35 0.46 -1.58 -16.41
N PHE A 36 -0.54 -2.43 -16.16
CA PHE A 36 -1.10 -2.63 -14.82
C PHE A 36 -0.13 -3.36 -13.88
N ALA A 37 0.74 -4.22 -14.40
CA ALA A 37 1.77 -4.89 -13.59
C ALA A 37 2.89 -3.93 -13.12
N THR A 38 3.09 -2.81 -13.81
CA THR A 38 4.07 -1.77 -13.44
C THR A 38 3.46 -0.59 -12.71
N ALA A 39 2.13 -0.53 -12.57
CA ALA A 39 1.48 0.53 -11.82
C ALA A 39 1.76 0.32 -10.33
N ALA A 40 2.62 1.17 -9.77
CA ALA A 40 2.79 1.24 -8.32
C ALA A 40 1.43 1.58 -7.68
N PRO A 41 1.09 1.01 -6.51
CA PRO A 41 -0.08 1.47 -5.75
C PRO A 41 0.01 2.98 -5.56
N ALA A 42 -1.05 3.71 -5.92
CA ALA A 42 -1.16 5.11 -5.53
C ALA A 42 -1.33 5.15 -4.01
N ALA A 43 -0.29 5.57 -3.28
CA ALA A 43 -0.36 5.82 -1.85
C ALA A 43 -1.20 7.08 -1.62
N ALA A 44 -2.52 6.90 -1.48
CA ALA A 44 -3.50 7.98 -1.34
C ALA A 44 -3.91 8.20 0.13
N HIS A 45 -3.09 7.78 1.08
CA HIS A 45 -3.39 7.92 2.49
C HIS A 45 -2.20 8.62 3.14
N ASP A 46 -2.44 9.84 3.62
CA ASP A 46 -1.49 10.51 4.47
C ASP A 46 -1.24 9.61 5.69
N GLU A 47 0.01 9.21 5.88
CA GLU A 47 0.45 8.37 6.97
C GLU A 47 1.54 9.11 7.74
N ILE A 48 1.72 8.77 9.02
CA ILE A 48 2.89 9.25 9.74
C ILE A 48 4.13 8.60 9.11
N VAL A 49 5.05 9.44 8.62
CA VAL A 49 6.36 9.02 8.11
C VAL A 49 7.42 9.04 9.21
N SER A 50 7.26 9.89 10.22
CA SER A 50 8.14 9.94 11.39
C SER A 50 7.48 10.63 12.58
N SER A 51 7.88 10.25 13.79
CA SER A 51 7.47 10.90 15.02
C SER A 51 8.64 11.18 15.95
N SER A 52 8.51 12.20 16.79
CA SER A 52 9.39 12.48 17.91
C SER A 52 8.56 12.63 19.19
N PRO A 53 8.72 11.75 20.19
CA PRO A 53 9.53 10.54 20.19
C PRO A 53 9.10 9.51 19.13
N GLU A 54 10.04 8.67 18.69
CA GLU A 54 9.77 7.61 17.73
C GLU A 54 8.84 6.56 18.36
N ALA A 55 7.98 5.95 17.53
CA ALA A 55 7.12 4.86 17.96
C ALA A 55 7.92 3.69 18.56
N GLY A 56 7.56 3.28 19.77
CA GLY A 56 8.23 2.22 20.52
C GLY A 56 9.55 2.63 21.16
N SER A 57 9.99 3.89 21.00
CA SER A 57 11.24 4.37 21.60
C SER A 57 11.14 4.55 23.11
N THR A 58 12.31 4.57 23.74
CA THR A 58 12.47 4.92 25.14
C THR A 58 13.26 6.21 25.27
N VAL A 59 12.72 7.17 26.04
CA VAL A 59 13.34 8.47 26.32
C VAL A 59 13.59 8.62 27.82
N SER A 60 14.56 9.45 28.19
CA SER A 60 14.96 9.64 29.59
C SER A 60 14.05 10.58 30.39
N VAL A 61 13.28 11.43 29.71
CA VAL A 61 12.35 12.40 30.29
C VAL A 61 11.18 12.61 29.34
N VAL A 62 10.03 13.04 29.86
CA VAL A 62 8.91 13.48 29.02
C VAL A 62 9.37 14.70 28.20
N PRO A 63 9.25 14.67 26.86
CA PRO A 63 9.63 15.82 26.03
C PRO A 63 8.67 16.99 26.25
N GLU A 64 9.13 18.20 25.94
CA GLU A 64 8.29 19.40 26.01
C GLU A 64 7.21 19.42 24.90
N GLU A 65 7.43 18.67 23.82
CA GLU A 65 6.52 18.55 22.70
C GLU A 65 6.57 17.17 22.03
N ILE A 66 5.47 16.82 21.36
CA ILE A 66 5.39 15.69 20.43
C ILE A 66 5.34 16.27 19.02
N SER A 67 6.12 15.71 18.10
CA SER A 67 6.08 16.09 16.68
C SER A 67 5.72 14.88 15.83
N LEU A 68 4.74 15.06 14.94
CA LEU A 68 4.27 14.07 13.97
C LEU A 68 4.48 14.62 12.56
N THR A 69 5.22 13.90 11.72
CA THR A 69 5.39 14.26 10.31
C THR A 69 4.59 13.29 9.45
N PHE A 70 3.77 13.84 8.56
CA PHE A 70 2.89 13.10 7.66
C PHE A 70 3.49 13.05 6.24
N SER A 71 3.05 12.09 5.43
CA SER A 71 3.45 11.98 4.02
C SER A 71 2.82 13.06 3.11
N GLY A 72 1.81 13.78 3.61
CA GLY A 72 1.12 14.84 2.89
C GLY A 72 0.77 16.05 3.78
N GLU A 73 0.32 17.13 3.13
CA GLU A 73 -0.04 18.38 3.80
C GLU A 73 -1.35 18.25 4.58
N ILE A 74 -1.38 18.84 5.77
CA ILE A 74 -2.53 18.82 6.67
C ILE A 74 -3.35 20.10 6.53
N LEU A 75 -4.69 19.99 6.55
CA LEU A 75 -5.56 21.16 6.59
C LEU A 75 -5.27 22.02 7.83
N THR A 76 -5.06 23.31 7.60
CA THR A 76 -4.61 24.26 8.65
C THR A 76 -5.74 24.78 9.55
N ASP A 77 -6.98 24.32 9.34
CA ASP A 77 -8.08 24.68 10.24
C ASP A 77 -7.88 24.00 11.60
N PHE A 78 -7.95 24.76 12.70
CA PHE A 78 -7.73 24.22 14.05
C PHE A 78 -8.67 23.06 14.43
N SER A 79 -9.84 22.94 13.79
CA SER A 79 -10.76 21.81 14.00
C SER A 79 -10.34 20.53 13.24
N ALA A 80 -9.33 20.60 12.38
CA ALA A 80 -8.84 19.48 11.58
C ALA A 80 -7.89 18.58 12.37
N VAL A 81 -7.28 19.06 13.46
CA VAL A 81 -6.21 18.34 14.16
C VAL A 81 -6.51 18.19 15.64
N ILE A 82 -6.39 16.97 16.14
CA ILE A 82 -6.51 16.61 17.55
C ILE A 82 -5.32 15.72 17.89
N ILE A 83 -4.56 16.08 18.92
CA ILE A 83 -3.50 15.23 19.50
C ILE A 83 -3.76 15.08 20.98
N GLU A 84 -3.79 13.84 21.46
CA GLU A 84 -3.85 13.49 22.86
C GLU A 84 -2.58 12.74 23.25
N VAL A 85 -2.00 13.08 24.40
CA VAL A 85 -0.82 12.41 24.94
C VAL A 85 -1.22 11.82 26.29
N VAL A 86 -1.56 10.54 26.29
CA VAL A 86 -2.08 9.85 27.48
C VAL A 86 -0.91 9.32 28.30
N ALA A 87 -0.80 9.81 29.53
CA ALA A 87 0.19 9.42 30.51
C ALA A 87 -0.12 8.06 31.16
N PRO A 88 0.83 7.44 31.88
CA PRO A 88 0.63 6.13 32.51
C PRO A 88 -0.51 6.09 33.55
N ASP A 89 -0.88 7.25 34.11
CA ASP A 89 -2.01 7.43 35.03
C ASP A 89 -3.35 7.66 34.31
N GLY A 90 -3.34 7.66 32.97
CA GLY A 90 -4.50 7.87 32.11
C GLY A 90 -4.85 9.34 31.86
N GLN A 91 -4.10 10.30 32.39
CA GLN A 91 -4.34 11.72 32.12
C GLN A 91 -3.83 12.12 30.73
N ASN A 92 -4.59 12.99 30.03
CA ASN A 92 -4.08 13.64 28.83
C ASN A 92 -3.22 14.84 29.24
N ILE A 93 -1.94 14.82 28.86
CA ILE A 93 -0.96 15.86 29.15
C ILE A 93 -0.64 16.76 27.96
N ALA A 94 -1.36 16.61 26.84
CA ALA A 94 -1.32 17.58 25.74
C ALA A 94 -1.78 18.97 26.23
N SER A 95 -1.06 20.02 25.84
CA SER A 95 -1.27 21.39 26.32
C SER A 95 -1.41 22.37 25.16
N GLY A 96 -2.46 23.18 25.19
CA GLY A 96 -2.74 24.17 24.15
C GLY A 96 -3.12 23.55 22.80
N ASP A 97 -3.28 24.41 21.81
CA ASP A 97 -3.60 24.00 20.44
C ASP A 97 -2.35 23.47 19.71
N PRO A 98 -2.50 22.46 18.85
CA PRO A 98 -1.40 21.97 18.00
C PRO A 98 -0.98 23.03 16.97
N VAL A 99 0.32 23.07 16.67
CA VAL A 99 0.92 23.93 15.65
C VAL A 99 1.14 23.11 14.38
N ILE A 100 0.70 23.64 13.24
CA ILE A 100 0.82 22.99 11.93
C ILE A 100 1.83 23.77 11.08
N ASP A 101 2.84 23.07 10.56
CA ASP A 101 3.83 23.59 9.60
C ASP A 101 3.98 22.60 8.44
N GLY A 102 3.25 22.86 7.35
CA GLY A 102 3.21 21.99 6.16
C GLY A 102 2.70 20.59 6.48
N THR A 103 3.63 19.62 6.49
CA THR A 103 3.36 18.20 6.78
C THR A 103 3.63 17.83 8.24
N THR A 104 4.04 18.78 9.08
CA THR A 104 4.41 18.52 10.47
C THR A 104 3.39 19.15 11.42
N VAL A 105 2.97 18.36 12.41
CA VAL A 105 2.14 18.82 13.51
C VAL A 105 2.91 18.67 14.82
N THR A 106 2.96 19.73 15.60
CA THR A 106 3.62 19.77 16.90
C THR A 106 2.60 20.05 18.00
N GLN A 107 2.61 19.23 19.06
CA GLN A 107 1.76 19.38 20.23
C GLN A 107 2.63 19.60 21.47
N ALA A 108 2.47 20.73 22.15
CA ALA A 108 3.13 20.96 23.43
C ALA A 108 2.55 20.02 24.51
N VAL A 109 3.40 19.62 25.46
CA VAL A 109 3.10 18.62 26.49
C VAL A 109 3.55 19.10 27.86
N THR A 110 2.73 18.87 28.90
CA THR A 110 3.13 19.16 30.28
C THR A 110 4.03 18.05 30.84
N PRO A 111 4.93 18.34 31.80
CA PRO A 111 5.73 17.32 32.47
C PRO A 111 4.88 16.18 33.04
N GLY A 112 5.45 14.98 33.07
CA GLY A 112 4.78 13.78 33.57
C GLY A 112 5.74 12.77 34.20
N GLN A 113 5.18 11.66 34.66
CA GLN A 113 5.90 10.59 35.35
C GLN A 113 6.57 9.60 34.40
N ALA A 114 7.51 8.81 34.92
CA ALA A 114 8.03 7.66 34.17
C ALA A 114 6.94 6.62 33.88
N GLY A 115 7.06 5.94 32.73
CA GLY A 115 6.15 4.89 32.29
C GLY A 115 5.83 4.96 30.79
N VAL A 116 4.82 4.21 30.38
CA VAL A 116 4.37 4.12 29.00
C VAL A 116 3.36 5.22 28.68
N TYR A 117 3.62 5.95 27.61
CA TYR A 117 2.76 7.00 27.07
C TYR A 117 2.12 6.55 25.77
N THR A 118 0.85 6.90 25.57
CA THR A 118 0.14 6.67 24.30
C THR A 118 -0.15 8.01 23.64
N VAL A 119 0.39 8.22 22.44
CA VAL A 119 0.07 9.37 21.60
C VAL A 119 -1.04 8.95 20.65
N ARG A 120 -2.19 9.61 20.75
CA ARG A 120 -3.33 9.43 19.84
C ARG A 120 -3.51 10.69 19.03
N TRP A 121 -3.88 10.52 17.77
CA TRP A 121 -4.08 11.66 16.91
C TRP A 121 -5.18 11.42 15.90
N ARG A 122 -5.75 12.54 15.45
CA ARG A 122 -6.61 12.62 14.28
C ARG A 122 -6.24 13.89 13.53
N VAL A 123 -6.02 13.78 12.23
CA VAL A 123 -5.79 14.93 11.33
C VAL A 123 -6.71 14.82 10.12
N VAL A 124 -6.94 15.93 9.42
CA VAL A 124 -7.61 15.92 8.11
C VAL A 124 -6.57 16.34 7.07
N SER A 125 -6.32 15.47 6.09
CA SER A 125 -5.45 15.78 4.96
C SER A 125 -5.99 16.96 4.17
N SER A 126 -5.11 17.68 3.46
CA SER A 126 -5.46 18.70 2.46
C SER A 126 -6.48 18.22 1.41
N ASP A 127 -6.62 16.91 1.18
CA ASP A 127 -7.62 16.33 0.29
C ASP A 127 -9.03 16.15 0.93
N GLY A 128 -9.15 16.41 2.23
CA GLY A 128 -10.39 16.38 3.01
C GLY A 128 -10.67 15.08 3.75
N HIS A 129 -9.81 14.07 3.68
CA HIS A 129 -10.03 12.81 4.40
C HIS A 129 -9.49 12.86 5.84
N PRO A 130 -10.31 12.49 6.85
CA PRO A 130 -9.82 12.33 8.21
C PRO A 130 -9.05 11.02 8.35
N ILE A 131 -7.89 11.10 8.99
CA ILE A 131 -7.03 9.98 9.35
C ILE A 131 -6.76 10.01 10.85
N SER A 132 -6.65 8.85 11.47
CA SER A 132 -6.39 8.72 12.91
C SER A 132 -5.61 7.46 13.22
N ASN A 133 -4.70 7.54 14.18
CA ASN A 133 -3.98 6.38 14.68
C ASN A 133 -3.45 6.65 16.10
N GLU A 134 -2.71 5.70 16.63
CA GLU A 134 -1.98 5.85 17.89
C GLU A 134 -0.63 5.12 17.86
N TYR A 135 0.30 5.57 18.69
CA TYR A 135 1.53 4.85 18.98
C TYR A 135 1.94 5.07 20.44
N GLN A 136 2.89 4.27 20.91
CA GLN A 136 3.40 4.37 22.28
C GLN A 136 4.89 4.71 22.32
N TYR A 137 5.33 5.39 23.37
CA TYR A 137 6.74 5.54 23.73
C TYR A 137 6.89 5.37 25.25
N THR A 138 8.10 5.08 25.72
CA THR A 138 8.38 4.84 27.14
C THR A 138 9.26 5.95 27.68
N VAL A 139 8.96 6.45 28.88
CA VAL A 139 9.82 7.36 29.65
C VAL A 139 10.46 6.58 30.78
N GLU A 140 11.78 6.48 30.79
CA GLU A 140 12.54 5.94 31.92
C GLU A 140 12.75 7.00 32.99
N ALA A 141 12.68 6.61 34.26
CA ALA A 141 13.13 7.48 35.34
C ALA A 141 14.66 7.48 35.34
N VAL A 142 15.30 8.41 34.63
CA VAL A 142 16.71 8.70 34.90
C VAL A 142 16.78 9.44 36.22
N THR A 143 17.05 8.70 37.28
CA THR A 143 17.60 9.28 38.51
C THR A 143 18.97 9.84 38.14
N VAL A 144 19.03 11.10 37.73
CA VAL A 144 20.29 11.85 37.78
C VAL A 144 20.79 11.71 39.22
N PRO A 145 21.94 11.05 39.48
CA PRO A 145 22.53 11.15 40.79
C PRO A 145 22.84 12.63 40.96
N THR A 146 22.08 13.30 41.82
CA THR A 146 22.43 14.62 42.34
C THR A 146 23.88 14.54 42.75
N SER A 147 24.77 15.13 41.95
CA SER A 147 26.14 15.37 42.38
C SER A 147 26.00 16.25 43.61
N ALA A 148 26.18 15.63 44.78
CA ALA A 148 26.31 16.35 46.04
C ALA A 148 27.35 17.45 45.84
N PRO A 149 27.14 18.67 46.35
CA PRO A 149 28.16 19.71 46.24
C PRO A 149 29.43 19.20 46.92
N THR A 150 30.44 18.91 46.12
CA THR A 150 31.81 18.72 46.58
C THR A 150 32.25 20.04 47.21
N PRO A 151 32.59 20.10 48.51
CA PRO A 151 33.26 21.28 49.04
C PRO A 151 34.65 21.35 48.39
N GLU A 152 34.89 22.49 47.79
CA GLU A 152 36.15 23.02 47.34
C GLU A 152 37.31 22.63 48.28
N ALA A 153 38.26 21.84 47.76
CA ALA A 153 39.54 21.58 48.41
C ALA A 153 40.64 21.69 47.35
N THR A 154 41.27 22.86 47.39
CA THR A 154 42.59 23.28 46.95
C THR A 154 43.55 22.19 46.47
N GLU A 155 44.15 22.48 45.32
CA GLU A 155 45.29 21.83 44.66
C GLU A 155 46.42 21.40 45.61
N GLU A 156 46.92 20.17 45.48
CA GLU A 156 48.35 19.88 45.64
C GLU A 156 48.78 18.58 44.94
N GLN A 157 50.03 18.57 44.51
CA GLN A 157 50.61 17.82 43.39
C GLN A 157 51.03 16.37 43.71
N THR A 158 51.28 15.62 42.63
CA THR A 158 51.76 14.22 42.50
C THR A 158 53.07 13.93 43.28
N PRO A 159 53.42 12.66 43.57
CA PRO A 159 54.06 11.80 42.55
C PRO A 159 53.66 10.30 42.55
N ASP A 160 53.90 9.70 41.37
CA ASP A 160 53.93 8.28 40.99
C ASP A 160 54.92 7.44 41.85
N PRO A 161 54.74 6.11 42.00
CA PRO A 161 55.34 5.17 41.03
C PRO A 161 54.51 3.90 40.71
N SER A 162 54.53 3.50 39.44
CA SER A 162 54.30 2.14 38.89
C SER A 162 55.16 1.04 39.58
N PRO A 163 54.73 -0.24 39.61
CA PRO A 163 55.02 -1.16 38.49
C PRO A 163 54.01 -2.31 38.19
N THR A 164 53.83 -2.56 36.89
CA THR A 164 53.98 -3.82 36.11
C THR A 164 53.24 -5.14 36.44
N SER A 165 52.80 -5.79 35.34
CA SER A 165 52.46 -7.22 35.07
C SER A 165 51.00 -7.65 35.29
N ALA A 166 50.34 -8.43 34.43
CA ALA A 166 50.64 -8.99 33.09
C ALA A 166 49.37 -9.71 32.56
N ALA A 167 49.23 -9.80 31.22
CA ALA A 167 48.68 -10.91 30.40
C ALA A 167 47.27 -11.50 30.72
N ASN A 168 46.41 -11.96 29.80
CA ASN A 168 46.48 -12.28 28.38
C ASN A 168 45.04 -12.57 27.85
N THR A 169 44.91 -12.69 26.53
CA THR A 169 43.90 -13.48 25.78
C THR A 169 42.59 -12.79 25.35
N SER A 170 42.66 -12.26 24.13
CA SER A 170 41.89 -12.68 22.93
C SER A 170 40.44 -13.15 23.11
N GLY A 171 39.53 -12.34 22.57
CA GLY A 171 38.17 -12.71 22.20
C GLY A 171 37.79 -12.04 20.89
N GLU A 172 38.34 -12.55 19.78
CA GLU A 172 37.90 -12.22 18.44
C GLU A 172 36.51 -12.84 18.21
N VAL A 173 35.49 -12.00 18.03
CA VAL A 173 34.20 -12.44 17.50
C VAL A 173 34.05 -11.83 16.10
N HIS A 174 34.27 -12.71 15.13
CA HIS A 174 33.89 -12.60 13.74
C HIS A 174 32.43 -12.12 13.60
N ASN A 175 32.21 -10.94 13.01
CA ASN A 175 30.95 -10.61 12.36
C ASN A 175 31.09 -10.90 10.85
N GLY A 176 30.80 -12.15 10.48
CA GLY A 176 30.48 -12.52 9.10
C GLY A 176 29.00 -12.20 8.79
N PRO A 177 28.65 -11.90 7.53
CA PRO A 177 27.28 -11.60 7.13
C PRO A 177 26.47 -12.90 7.03
N SER A 178 25.57 -13.11 8.00
CA SER A 178 24.60 -14.22 7.96
C SER A 178 23.36 -13.79 7.19
N GLY A 179 23.32 -14.12 5.90
CA GLY A 179 22.10 -14.15 5.12
C GLY A 179 21.27 -15.42 5.41
N GLY A 180 19.95 -15.28 5.40
CA GLY A 180 19.03 -16.41 5.28
C GLY A 180 17.69 -16.20 5.98
N GLY A 181 16.65 -15.79 5.23
CA GLY A 181 15.27 -15.86 5.72
C GLY A 181 14.20 -15.03 5.00
N GLU A 182 14.54 -14.19 4.03
CA GLU A 182 13.56 -13.39 3.25
C GLU A 182 13.23 -14.10 1.93
N LEU A 183 12.31 -15.07 1.99
CA LEU A 183 11.52 -15.51 0.83
C LEU A 183 10.17 -15.93 1.39
N LEU A 184 9.14 -15.09 1.22
CA LEU A 184 7.71 -15.43 1.03
C LEU A 184 6.80 -14.22 1.39
N PRO A 185 6.71 -13.21 0.49
CA PRO A 185 5.39 -12.66 0.18
C PRO A 185 5.05 -12.71 -1.32
N VAL A 186 5.91 -13.28 -2.16
CA VAL A 186 5.70 -13.34 -3.63
C VAL A 186 4.59 -14.34 -4.04
N LEU A 187 4.29 -15.36 -3.24
CA LEU A 187 3.28 -16.37 -3.59
C LEU A 187 1.81 -15.94 -3.34
N ALA A 188 1.56 -14.93 -2.49
CA ALA A 188 0.19 -14.46 -2.24
C ALA A 188 -0.35 -13.56 -3.37
N VAL A 189 0.53 -12.83 -4.07
CA VAL A 189 0.13 -11.93 -5.16
C VAL A 189 -0.19 -12.70 -6.45
N LEU A 190 0.51 -13.81 -6.70
CA LEU A 190 0.29 -14.66 -7.88
C LEU A 190 -1.09 -15.35 -7.87
N SER A 191 -1.63 -15.73 -6.71
CA SER A 191 -2.94 -16.40 -6.64
C SER A 191 -4.11 -15.44 -6.93
N GLY A 192 -4.03 -14.19 -6.48
CA GLY A 192 -5.06 -13.18 -6.73
C GLY A 192 -5.22 -12.82 -8.21
N VAL A 193 -4.11 -12.65 -8.92
CA VAL A 193 -4.11 -12.30 -10.36
C VAL A 193 -4.65 -13.43 -11.23
N ILE A 194 -4.34 -14.68 -10.89
CA ILE A 194 -4.83 -15.86 -11.62
C ILE A 194 -6.35 -16.01 -11.44
N VAL A 195 -6.87 -15.79 -10.23
CA VAL A 195 -8.31 -15.92 -9.94
C VAL A 195 -9.12 -14.80 -10.59
N LEU A 196 -8.67 -13.54 -10.52
CA LEU A 196 -9.34 -12.40 -11.16
C LEU A 196 -9.27 -12.45 -12.69
N GLY A 197 -8.10 -12.82 -13.24
CA GLY A 197 -7.94 -13.03 -14.67
C GLY A 197 -8.81 -14.17 -15.21
N GLY A 198 -8.87 -15.29 -14.48
CA GLY A 198 -9.73 -16.42 -14.80
C GLY A 198 -11.22 -16.06 -14.79
N ALA A 199 -11.68 -15.33 -13.76
CA ALA A 199 -13.07 -14.90 -13.65
C ALA A 199 -13.48 -13.98 -14.82
N LEU A 200 -12.63 -13.04 -15.22
CA LEU A 200 -12.90 -12.14 -16.34
C LEU A 200 -13.02 -12.90 -17.68
N VAL A 201 -12.14 -13.87 -17.92
CA VAL A 201 -12.20 -14.71 -19.14
C VAL A 201 -13.51 -15.50 -19.19
N VAL A 202 -13.93 -16.09 -18.07
CA VAL A 202 -15.20 -16.84 -17.98
C VAL A 202 -16.39 -15.92 -18.24
N VAL A 203 -16.43 -14.72 -17.65
CA VAL A 203 -17.51 -13.75 -17.88
C VAL A 203 -17.58 -13.34 -19.35
N LEU A 204 -16.45 -13.08 -20.00
CA LEU A 204 -16.42 -12.72 -21.43
C LEU A 204 -16.84 -13.89 -22.33
N MET A 205 -16.49 -15.12 -21.98
CA MET A 205 -16.93 -16.33 -22.70
C MET A 205 -18.45 -16.50 -22.60
N VAL A 206 -19.00 -16.39 -21.39
CA VAL A 206 -20.45 -16.49 -21.14
C VAL A 206 -21.20 -15.36 -21.84
N ALA A 207 -20.69 -14.12 -21.78
CA ALA A 207 -21.30 -12.99 -22.47
C ALA A 207 -21.28 -13.15 -24.00
N ARG A 208 -20.23 -13.77 -24.55
CA ARG A 208 -20.12 -14.05 -25.99
C ARG A 208 -21.07 -15.16 -26.43
N GLU A 209 -21.26 -16.18 -25.60
CA GLU A 209 -22.17 -17.29 -25.86
C GLU A 209 -23.64 -16.85 -25.78
N ARG A 210 -23.99 -16.00 -24.81
CA ARG A 210 -25.33 -15.37 -24.73
C ARG A 210 -25.66 -14.59 -26.00
N ARG A 211 -24.76 -13.71 -26.44
CA ARG A 211 -24.95 -12.95 -27.69
C ARG A 211 -25.08 -13.83 -28.93
N ARG A 212 -24.45 -15.01 -28.96
CA ARG A 212 -24.61 -15.97 -30.06
C ARG A 212 -26.00 -16.58 -30.07
N ARG A 213 -26.51 -16.94 -28.90
CA ARG A 213 -27.87 -17.49 -28.73
C ARG A 213 -28.93 -16.46 -29.06
N ASP A 214 -28.76 -15.21 -28.64
CA ASP A 214 -29.69 -14.13 -28.96
C ASP A 214 -29.75 -13.86 -30.47
N ARG A 215 -28.60 -13.92 -31.15
CA ARG A 215 -28.53 -13.80 -32.62
C ARG A 215 -29.12 -15.01 -33.34
N ALA A 216 -28.93 -16.21 -32.81
CA ALA A 216 -29.54 -17.42 -33.38
C ALA A 216 -31.07 -17.41 -33.20
N ALA A 217 -31.56 -16.96 -32.04
CA ALA A 217 -32.97 -16.79 -31.77
C ALA A 217 -33.60 -15.69 -32.66
N ALA A 218 -32.91 -14.55 -32.82
CA ALA A 218 -33.35 -13.50 -33.73
C ALA A 218 -33.36 -13.95 -35.20
N ALA A 219 -32.36 -14.74 -35.63
CA ALA A 219 -32.32 -15.30 -36.98
C ALA A 219 -33.41 -16.36 -37.21
N ALA A 220 -33.71 -17.18 -36.21
CA ALA A 220 -34.80 -18.16 -36.28
C ALA A 220 -36.18 -17.47 -36.33
N ALA A 221 -36.39 -16.41 -35.54
CA ALA A 221 -37.61 -15.62 -35.57
C ALA A 221 -37.81 -14.89 -36.92
N ALA A 222 -36.73 -14.41 -37.53
CA ALA A 222 -36.78 -13.80 -38.86
C ALA A 222 -37.06 -14.81 -39.98
N ALA A 223 -36.61 -16.06 -39.83
CA ALA A 223 -36.89 -17.13 -40.79
C ALA A 223 -38.35 -17.61 -40.70
N ASP A 224 -38.93 -17.68 -39.50
CA ASP A 224 -40.33 -18.08 -39.29
C ASP A 224 -41.32 -17.03 -39.84
N GLY A 225 -41.01 -15.73 -39.65
CA GLY A 225 -41.81 -14.62 -40.18
C GLY A 225 -41.79 -14.45 -41.70
N GLY A 226 -40.77 -15.00 -42.39
CA GLY A 226 -40.67 -14.96 -43.86
C GLY A 226 -41.59 -15.96 -44.58
N THR A 227 -42.09 -16.98 -43.87
CA THR A 227 -42.95 -18.03 -44.45
C THR A 227 -44.41 -17.62 -44.57
N ALA A 228 -44.85 -16.58 -43.85
CA ALA A 228 -46.23 -16.09 -43.89
C ALA A 228 -46.52 -15.21 -45.12
N ASP A 229 -45.51 -14.52 -45.66
CA ASP A 229 -45.66 -13.56 -46.76
C ASP A 229 -45.69 -14.25 -48.15
N ASP A 230 -45.02 -15.41 -48.29
CA ASP A 230 -44.94 -16.16 -49.56
C ASP A 230 -46.22 -16.97 -49.87
N GLN A 231 -47.09 -17.22 -48.88
CA GLN A 231 -48.40 -17.86 -49.10
C GLN A 231 -49.46 -16.87 -49.62
N GLN A 232 -49.33 -15.56 -49.31
CA GLN A 232 -50.33 -14.56 -49.74
C GLN A 232 -50.15 -14.13 -51.21
N GLN A 233 -48.98 -14.37 -51.80
CA GLN A 233 -48.69 -13.99 -53.18
C GLN A 233 -49.03 -15.09 -54.22
N LYS A 234 -49.42 -16.28 -53.77
CA LYS A 234 -49.86 -17.38 -54.65
C LYS A 234 -51.37 -17.46 -54.88
N GLU A 235 -52.18 -16.71 -54.13
CA GLU A 235 -53.66 -16.79 -54.22
C GLU A 235 -54.30 -15.77 -55.17
N ASN A 236 -53.52 -14.93 -55.86
CA ASN A 236 -54.07 -13.97 -56.81
C ASN A 236 -53.42 -14.04 -58.20
N PRO A 237 -53.72 -15.07 -59.02
CA PRO A 237 -53.47 -15.01 -60.45
C PRO A 237 -54.51 -14.10 -61.11
N SER A 238 -54.04 -13.08 -61.85
CA SER A 238 -54.86 -12.30 -62.78
C SER A 238 -55.39 -13.14 -63.95
#